data_AF-A0A0M3JL80-F1
#
_entry.id   AF-A0A0M3JL80-F1
#
_cell.length_a   1.000
_cell.length_b   1.000
_cell.length_c   1.000
_cell.angle_alpha   90.00
_cell.angle_beta   90.00
_cell.angle_gamma   90.00
#
_symmetry.space_group_name_H-M   'P 1'
#
loop_
_entity.id
_entity.type
_entity.pdbx_description
1 polymer ?
#
loop_
_entity_poly.entity_id
_entity_poly.type
_entity_poly.pdbx_seq_one_letter_code
_entity_poly.pdbx_strand_id
1 'polypeptide(L)'
;LAILRQHRLRRLSLRHAKMSNSSCLDVRGVIRDLNAETRANLVYLNISGSVSNLLGVLELRSLTTLIVSESQTFGDYELKMICDVLPEIRILDFSSTAVTVISPLTQL
;
A
#
# COMPACT_ATOMS: atom_id res chain seq x y z
N LEU A 1 -2.58 -9.99 -14.04
CA LEU A 1 -1.81 -10.14 -12.79
C LEU A 1 -0.98 -11.44 -12.72
N ALA A 2 -1.15 -12.41 -13.65
CA ALA A 2 -0.36 -13.65 -13.68
C ALA A 2 1.18 -13.44 -13.66
N ILE A 3 1.66 -12.33 -14.22
CA ILE A 3 3.08 -11.98 -14.22
C ILE A 3 3.64 -11.72 -12.81
N LEU A 4 2.85 -11.11 -11.91
CA LEU A 4 3.29 -10.84 -10.53
C LEU A 4 3.50 -12.11 -9.70
N ARG A 5 2.80 -13.20 -10.05
CA ARG A 5 2.96 -14.50 -9.39
C ARG A 5 4.32 -15.14 -9.68
N GLN A 6 5.01 -14.72 -10.74
CA GLN A 6 6.23 -15.38 -11.22
C GLN A 6 7.52 -14.64 -10.84
N HIS A 7 7.42 -13.42 -10.30
CA HIS A 7 8.58 -12.59 -10.00
C HIS A 7 8.85 -12.50 -8.50
N ARG A 8 10.13 -12.32 -8.15
CA ARG A 8 10.59 -12.02 -6.79
C ARG A 8 10.78 -10.51 -6.67
N LEU A 9 9.72 -9.80 -6.31
CA LEU A 9 9.77 -8.34 -6.25
C LEU A 9 10.12 -7.89 -4.83
N ARG A 10 10.98 -6.86 -4.75
CA ARG A 10 11.21 -6.11 -3.50
C ARG A 10 10.56 -4.74 -3.53
N ARG A 11 10.25 -4.23 -4.72
CA ARG A 11 9.69 -2.91 -4.96
C ARG A 11 8.57 -3.02 -5.98
N LEU A 12 7.43 -2.40 -5.69
CA LEU A 12 6.30 -2.34 -6.60
C LEU A 12 5.77 -0.91 -6.67
N SER A 13 5.53 -0.43 -7.89
CA SER A 13 4.90 0.87 -8.11
C SER A 13 3.76 0.73 -9.10
N LEU A 14 2.57 1.16 -8.69
CA LEU A 14 1.31 1.07 -9.42
C LEU A 14 0.61 2.44 -9.37
N ARG A 15 1.20 3.42 -10.05
CA ARG A 15 0.71 4.80 -10.08
C ARG A 15 -0.34 4.95 -11.18
N HIS A 16 -1.51 5.51 -10.84
CA HIS A 16 -2.67 5.66 -11.74
C HIS A 16 -3.03 4.36 -12.48
N ALA A 17 -2.75 3.22 -11.85
CA ALA A 17 -3.08 1.91 -12.38
C ALA A 17 -4.56 1.61 -12.10
N LYS A 18 -5.17 0.80 -12.96
CA LYS A 18 -6.52 0.28 -12.78
C LYS A 18 -6.57 -1.19 -13.15
N MET A 19 -7.50 -1.92 -12.54
CA MET A 19 -7.79 -3.28 -12.97
C MET A 19 -8.54 -3.23 -14.32
N SER A 20 -8.35 -4.22 -15.19
CA SER A 20 -8.87 -4.20 -16.57
C SER A 20 -10.39 -3.99 -16.68
N ASN A 21 -11.15 -4.28 -15.62
CA ASN A 21 -12.61 -4.09 -15.53
C ASN A 21 -13.03 -3.28 -14.29
N SER A 22 -12.17 -2.41 -13.76
CA SER A 22 -12.46 -1.56 -12.60
C SER A 22 -12.09 -0.11 -12.88
N SER A 23 -12.80 0.81 -12.25
CA SER A 23 -12.44 2.23 -12.21
C SER A 23 -11.27 2.52 -11.26
N CYS A 24 -10.92 1.57 -10.37
CA CYS A 24 -9.88 1.71 -9.37
C CYS A 24 -8.94 0.51 -9.29
N LEU A 25 -7.80 0.69 -8.63
CA LEU A 25 -6.89 -0.37 -8.24
C LEU A 25 -7.36 -1.02 -6.93
N ASP A 26 -7.68 -2.32 -6.95
CA ASP A 26 -7.92 -3.10 -5.73
C ASP A 26 -6.58 -3.55 -5.13
N VAL A 27 -6.12 -2.84 -4.10
CA VAL A 27 -4.81 -3.07 -3.49
C VAL A 27 -4.73 -4.46 -2.85
N ARG A 28 -5.81 -4.90 -2.20
CA ARG A 28 -5.86 -6.25 -1.60
C ARG A 28 -5.86 -7.33 -2.67
N GLY A 29 -6.58 -7.13 -3.77
CA GLY A 29 -6.55 -8.01 -4.93
C GLY A 29 -5.14 -8.16 -5.50
N VAL A 30 -4.43 -7.05 -5.70
CA VAL A 30 -3.04 -7.04 -6.16
C VAL A 30 -2.12 -7.81 -5.22
N ILE A 31 -2.22 -7.56 -3.91
CA ILE A 31 -1.37 -8.22 -2.91
C ILE A 31 -1.62 -9.73 -2.88
N ARG A 32 -2.88 -10.17 -3.00
CA ARG A 32 -3.22 -11.60 -3.08
C ARG A 32 -2.62 -12.30 -4.30
N ASP A 33 -2.44 -11.55 -5.39
CA ASP A 33 -1.83 -12.04 -6.62
C ASP A 33 -0.29 -12.03 -6.62
N LEU A 34 0.35 -11.44 -5.61
CA LEU A 34 1.78 -11.63 -5.36
C LEU A 34 2.04 -13.06 -4.86
N ASN A 35 3.13 -13.69 -5.30
CA ASN A 35 3.56 -14.96 -4.71
C ASN A 35 4.00 -14.77 -3.25
N ALA A 36 4.04 -15.87 -2.49
CA ALA A 36 4.34 -15.86 -1.06
C ALA A 36 5.69 -15.20 -0.75
N GLU A 37 6.71 -15.49 -1.55
CA GLU A 37 8.05 -14.92 -1.37
C GLU A 37 8.05 -13.40 -1.56
N THR A 38 7.38 -12.89 -2.58
CA THR A 38 7.25 -11.45 -2.81
C THR A 38 6.43 -10.78 -1.71
N ARG A 39 5.30 -11.37 -1.28
CA ARG A 39 4.51 -10.82 -0.16
C ARG A 39 5.34 -10.69 1.11
N ALA A 40 6.18 -11.68 1.39
CA ALA A 40 7.04 -11.69 2.57
C ALA A 40 8.23 -10.71 2.47
N ASN A 41 8.68 -10.33 1.26
CA ASN A 41 9.92 -9.58 1.06
C ASN A 41 9.74 -8.21 0.38
N LEU A 42 8.50 -7.78 0.11
CA LEU A 42 8.25 -6.48 -0.48
C LEU A 42 8.55 -5.38 0.55
N VAL A 43 9.53 -4.53 0.25
CA VAL A 43 10.00 -3.47 1.16
C VAL A 43 9.51 -2.09 0.74
N TYR A 44 9.06 -1.93 -0.50
CA TYR A 44 8.61 -0.67 -1.08
C TYR A 44 7.33 -0.87 -1.88
N LEU A 45 6.33 -0.04 -1.58
CA LEU A 45 5.08 0.04 -2.32
C LEU A 45 4.74 1.51 -2.59
N ASN A 46 4.50 1.84 -3.87
CA ASN A 46 4.01 3.16 -4.27
C ASN A 46 2.74 3.00 -5.09
N ILE A 47 1.64 3.56 -4.57
CA ILE A 47 0.33 3.55 -5.18
C ILE A 47 -0.20 4.99 -5.29
N SER A 48 -0.88 5.31 -6.39
CA SER A 48 -1.52 6.60 -6.55
C SER A 48 -2.80 6.55 -7.39
N GLY A 49 -3.66 7.55 -7.19
CA GLY A 49 -4.91 7.73 -7.91
C GLY A 49 -6.07 6.96 -7.28
N SER A 50 -7.01 6.49 -8.11
CA SER A 50 -8.21 5.79 -7.63
C SER A 50 -7.86 4.39 -7.12
N VAL A 51 -7.89 4.20 -5.81
CA VAL A 51 -7.56 2.93 -5.14
C VAL A 51 -8.67 2.50 -4.16
N SER A 52 -8.85 1.20 -3.99
CA SER A 52 -9.78 0.58 -3.04
C SER A 52 -9.07 -0.52 -2.22
N ASN A 53 -9.68 -0.92 -1.10
CA ASN A 53 -9.16 -1.94 -0.19
C ASN A 53 -7.70 -1.69 0.24
N LEU A 54 -7.35 -0.43 0.49
CA LEU A 54 -5.97 -0.01 0.74
C LEU A 54 -5.34 -0.74 1.92
N LEU A 55 -6.11 -1.02 2.98
CA LEU A 55 -5.63 -1.78 4.15
C LEU A 55 -5.16 -3.22 3.84
N GLY A 56 -5.30 -3.70 2.60
CA GLY A 56 -4.57 -4.87 2.14
C GLY A 56 -3.05 -4.77 2.35
N VAL A 57 -2.48 -3.54 2.36
CA VAL A 57 -1.05 -3.32 2.62
C VAL A 57 -0.57 -3.86 3.97
N LEU A 58 -1.48 -4.02 4.94
CA LEU A 58 -1.16 -4.58 6.26
C LEU A 58 -0.70 -6.05 6.20
N GLU A 59 -0.95 -6.74 5.08
CA GLU A 59 -0.45 -8.11 4.82
C GLU A 59 1.06 -8.12 4.50
N LEU A 60 1.67 -6.96 4.21
CA LEU A 60 3.08 -6.81 3.82
C LEU A 60 3.96 -6.42 5.02
N ARG A 61 4.25 -7.38 5.90
CA ARG A 61 4.94 -7.12 7.19
C ARG A 61 6.37 -6.58 7.07
N SER A 62 7.03 -6.79 5.93
CA SER A 62 8.39 -6.30 5.66
C SER A 62 8.42 -4.92 4.99
N LEU A 63 7.27 -4.25 4.86
CA LEU A 63 7.16 -2.98 4.16
C LEU A 63 7.84 -1.86 4.98
N THR A 64 8.89 -1.27 4.40
CA THR A 64 9.65 -0.17 5.02
C THR A 64 9.27 1.18 4.44
N THR A 65 8.79 1.21 3.20
CA THR A 65 8.37 2.41 2.48
C THR A 65 7.00 2.21 1.87
N LEU A 66 6.06 3.07 2.25
CA LEU A 66 4.73 3.13 1.67
C LEU A 66 4.46 4.56 1.19
N ILE A 67 4.21 4.68 -0.11
CA ILE A 67 3.79 5.93 -0.74
C ILE A 67 2.35 5.72 -1.21
N VAL A 68 1.45 6.54 -0.69
CA VAL A 68 0.05 6.62 -1.07
C VAL A 68 -0.26 8.07 -1.44
N SER A 69 -0.25 8.38 -2.73
CA SER A 69 -0.51 9.75 -3.20
C SER A 69 -1.84 9.83 -3.94
N GLU A 70 -2.51 10.98 -3.86
CA GLU A 70 -3.74 11.25 -4.64
C GLU A 70 -4.85 10.20 -4.41
N SER A 71 -4.90 9.66 -3.19
CA SER A 71 -5.87 8.64 -2.80
C SER A 71 -6.95 9.25 -1.91
N GLN A 72 -8.20 9.19 -2.38
CA GLN A 72 -9.36 9.60 -1.59
C GLN A 72 -9.71 8.61 -0.48
N THR A 73 -9.20 7.37 -0.56
CA THR A 73 -9.48 6.30 0.42
C THR A 73 -8.43 6.19 1.52
N PHE A 74 -7.43 7.07 1.52
CA PHE A 74 -6.43 7.16 2.58
C PHE A 74 -6.73 8.37 3.46
N GLY A 75 -7.17 8.11 4.69
CA GLY A 75 -7.43 9.14 5.70
C GLY A 75 -6.88 8.75 7.07
N ASP A 76 -7.40 9.39 8.12
CA ASP A 76 -6.90 9.26 9.49
C ASP A 76 -6.96 7.82 10.02
N TYR A 77 -8.00 7.07 9.63
CA TYR A 77 -8.15 5.67 10.02
C TYR A 77 -7.06 4.79 9.40
N GLU A 78 -6.82 4.92 8.09
CA GLU A 78 -5.79 4.14 7.40
C GLU A 78 -4.40 4.46 7.95
N LEU A 79 -4.10 5.75 8.18
CA LEU A 79 -2.83 6.17 8.77
C LEU A 79 -2.62 5.51 10.14
N LYS A 80 -3.63 5.57 11.02
CA LYS A 80 -3.57 4.95 12.34
C LYS A 80 -3.30 3.44 12.24
N MET A 81 -4.07 2.74 11.40
CA MET A 81 -3.91 1.30 11.22
C MET A 81 -2.52 0.93 10.70
N ILE A 82 -1.94 1.73 9.80
CA ILE A 82 -0.60 1.51 9.27
C ILE A 82 0.45 1.67 10.37
N CYS A 83 0.40 2.73 11.15
CA CYS A 83 1.33 2.95 12.26
C CYS A 83 1.22 1.85 13.34
N ASP A 84 0.00 1.40 13.66
CA ASP A 84 -0.24 0.37 14.67
C ASP A 84 0.23 -1.04 14.22
N VAL A 85 0.21 -1.34 12.91
CA VAL A 85 0.30 -2.73 12.40
C VAL A 85 1.55 -3.01 11.57
N LEU A 86 2.19 -2.02 10.96
CA LEU A 86 3.40 -2.21 10.15
C LEU A 86 4.67 -1.87 10.96
N PRO A 87 5.33 -2.86 11.60
CA PRO A 87 6.41 -2.60 12.56
C PRO A 87 7.70 -2.05 11.94
N GLU A 88 7.90 -2.30 10.64
CA GLU A 88 9.12 -1.92 9.93
C GLU A 88 8.97 -0.65 9.08
N ILE A 89 7.81 0.01 9.14
CA ILE A 89 7.58 1.21 8.33
C ILE A 89 8.47 2.35 8.81
N ARG A 90 9.23 2.96 7.89
CA ARG A 90 10.14 4.09 8.17
C ARG A 90 9.84 5.31 7.29
N ILE A 91 9.27 5.08 6.11
CA ILE A 91 8.95 6.12 5.15
C ILE A 91 7.46 6.01 4.81
N LEU A 92 6.71 7.05 5.15
CA LEU A 92 5.32 7.24 4.77
C LEU A 92 5.17 8.55 4.03
N ASP A 93 4.68 8.47 2.79
CA ASP A 93 4.25 9.62 2.00
C ASP A 93 2.76 9.46 1.74
N PHE A 94 1.97 10.39 2.28
CA PHE A 94 0.53 10.46 2.10
C PHE A 94 0.11 11.81 1.47
N SER A 95 0.94 12.33 0.57
CA SER A 95 0.68 13.58 -0.15
C SER A 95 -0.65 13.54 -0.92
N SER A 96 -1.40 14.65 -0.88
CA SER A 96 -2.68 14.78 -1.57
C SER A 96 -3.70 13.70 -1.17
N THR A 97 -3.80 13.41 0.13
CA THR A 97 -4.78 12.48 0.73
C THR A 97 -5.73 13.21 1.68
N ALA A 98 -6.66 12.48 2.30
CA ALA A 98 -7.65 13.03 3.22
C ALA A 98 -7.19 13.04 4.71
N VAL A 99 -5.90 12.84 4.98
CA VAL A 99 -5.36 12.86 6.35
C VAL A 99 -5.44 14.27 6.93
N THR A 100 -6.01 14.38 8.13
CA THR A 100 -6.09 15.61 8.91
C THR A 100 -5.47 15.48 10.30
N VAL A 101 -5.30 14.24 10.80
CA VAL A 101 -4.76 13.94 12.12
C VAL A 101 -3.47 13.14 12.00
N ILE A 102 -2.34 13.74 12.38
CA ILE A 102 -1.00 13.15 12.26
C ILE A 102 -0.46 12.54 13.56
N SER A 103 -1.24 12.54 14.64
CA SER A 103 -0.81 11.97 15.93
C SER A 103 -0.37 10.50 15.88
N PRO A 104 -0.88 9.62 14.97
CA PRO A 104 -0.38 8.25 14.87
C PRO A 104 1.09 8.14 14.46
N LEU A 105 1.67 9.17 13.84
CA LEU A 105 3.09 9.15 13.45
C LEU A 105 4.04 9.09 14.66
N THR A 106 3.55 9.38 15.87
CA THR A 106 4.34 9.29 17.10
C THR A 106 4.70 7.86 17.51
N GLN A 107 4.11 6.86 16.86
CA GLN A 107 4.35 5.44 17.10
C GLN A 107 5.47 4.84 16.20
N LEU A 108 5.99 5.63 15.25
CA LEU A 108 6.95 5.18 14.24
C LEU A 108 8.41 5.19 14.70
#